data_AF-A0A7C1XG16-F1
#
_entry.id   AF-A0A7C1XG16-F1
#
_cell.length_a   1.000
_cell.length_b   1.000
_cell.length_c   1.000
_cell.angle_alpha   90.00
_cell.angle_beta   90.00
_cell.angle_gamma   90.00
#
_symmetry.space_group_name_H-M   'P 1'
#
loop_
_entity.id
_entity.type
_entity.pdbx_description
1 polymer ?
#
loop_
_entity_poly.entity_id
_entity_poly.type
_entity_poly.pdbx_seq_one_letter_code
_entity_poly.pdbx_strand_id
1 'polypeptide(L)'
;MKNLDQQAIQAQLDTWLEVEFTFLKTGHVARVIAALPASEQRFILQLVRGMASTNVNIAHEFITRAIESLDAMDPASIEAWALHAMDQYDQSGLHAAMKVVRDVEHFIQQSHERNAGAVFEEQAGVLAHFAHGLAGRPLKLAEAEQAWTDTETIFLPPLVARLPSPRENFTLYKAMVAYHWAQNRFGSFRADLHARVCERPDGEAFLALFHALDTERLLACIERELPGLARDITQMLAPLDDTPDTHWQTAVAPLRTPGTTVDEVLAATEQHLATLSPPSPRCFQGVLDVAAVAETQAARLAREKKEFRHVLRKLADEMKGVREKPGAPDTEQPRFETRKLSDPDHPEGHRVELTFDGEPVPVPDIAHRLTTSIVQDLGEI
;
A
#
# COMPACT_ATOMS: atom_id res chain seq x y z
N MET A 1 -42.06 10.80 -16.90
CA MET A 1 -42.08 10.11 -18.21
C MET A 1 -42.26 8.62 -17.96
N LYS A 2 -42.97 7.91 -18.84
CA LYS A 2 -43.28 6.47 -18.66
C LYS A 2 -42.11 5.60 -19.14
N ASN A 3 -41.86 4.48 -18.47
CA ASN A 3 -40.98 3.42 -18.96
C ASN A 3 -41.54 2.85 -20.26
N LEU A 4 -40.65 2.50 -21.19
CA LEU A 4 -41.00 1.65 -22.32
C LEU A 4 -41.10 0.21 -21.81
N ASP A 5 -42.09 -0.53 -22.31
CA ASP A 5 -42.21 -1.95 -22.04
C ASP A 5 -41.23 -2.76 -22.92
N GLN A 6 -41.06 -4.05 -22.59
CA GLN A 6 -40.15 -4.94 -23.31
C GLN A 6 -40.48 -5.03 -24.81
N GLN A 7 -41.76 -5.08 -25.18
CA GLN A 7 -42.17 -5.19 -26.59
C GLN A 7 -41.81 -3.94 -27.38
N ALA A 8 -42.05 -2.75 -26.81
CA ALA A 8 -41.69 -1.48 -27.44
C ALA A 8 -40.18 -1.33 -27.59
N ILE A 9 -39.40 -1.73 -26.58
CA ILE A 9 -37.93 -1.72 -26.65
C ILE A 9 -37.43 -2.69 -27.71
N GLN A 10 -37.96 -3.92 -27.72
CA GLN A 10 -37.55 -4.95 -28.68
C GLN A 10 -37.84 -4.50 -30.12
N ALA A 11 -39.03 -3.94 -30.38
CA ALA A 11 -39.38 -3.43 -31.72
C ALA A 11 -38.43 -2.31 -32.19
N GLN A 12 -38.01 -1.42 -31.30
CA GLN A 12 -37.00 -0.39 -31.62
C GLN A 12 -35.64 -1.00 -31.95
N LEU A 13 -35.17 -1.93 -31.13
CA LEU A 13 -33.89 -2.61 -31.36
C LEU A 13 -33.91 -3.45 -32.64
N ASP A 14 -35.01 -4.16 -32.92
CA ASP A 14 -35.17 -4.97 -34.13
C ASP A 14 -35.09 -4.11 -35.39
N THR A 15 -35.66 -2.90 -35.33
CA THR A 15 -35.59 -1.92 -36.41
C THR A 15 -34.17 -1.37 -36.58
N TRP A 16 -33.54 -0.89 -35.50
CA TRP A 16 -32.22 -0.24 -35.58
C TRP A 16 -31.09 -1.21 -35.93
N LEU A 17 -31.18 -2.46 -35.48
CA LEU A 17 -30.17 -3.49 -35.71
C LEU A 17 -30.47 -4.35 -36.95
N GLU A 18 -31.49 -3.98 -37.72
CA GLU A 18 -31.87 -4.63 -38.97
C GLU A 18 -32.02 -6.16 -38.80
N VAL A 19 -32.71 -6.59 -37.74
CA VAL A 19 -32.76 -8.01 -37.32
C VAL A 19 -33.29 -8.93 -38.43
N GLU A 20 -34.15 -8.41 -39.31
CA GLU A 20 -34.65 -9.13 -40.50
C GLU A 20 -33.52 -9.57 -41.45
N PHE A 21 -32.40 -8.85 -41.47
CA PHE A 21 -31.25 -9.11 -42.33
C PHE A 21 -30.04 -9.68 -41.56
N THR A 22 -29.90 -9.34 -40.28
CA THR A 22 -28.74 -9.70 -39.45
C THR A 22 -28.97 -10.92 -38.56
N PHE A 23 -30.23 -11.29 -38.31
CA PHE A 23 -30.64 -12.38 -37.41
C PHE A 23 -30.15 -12.22 -35.96
N LEU A 24 -29.82 -11.00 -35.54
CA LEU A 24 -29.36 -10.69 -34.19
C LEU A 24 -30.48 -10.89 -33.17
N LYS A 25 -30.10 -11.31 -31.95
CA LYS A 25 -31.06 -11.56 -30.85
C LYS A 25 -31.14 -10.34 -29.94
N THR A 26 -32.32 -9.72 -29.89
CA THR A 26 -32.60 -8.51 -29.11
C THR A 26 -33.48 -8.77 -27.89
N GLY A 27 -34.23 -9.88 -27.86
CA GLY A 27 -35.23 -10.14 -26.82
C GLY A 27 -34.67 -10.21 -25.39
N HIS A 28 -33.46 -10.76 -25.20
CA HIS A 28 -32.80 -10.76 -23.90
C HIS A 28 -32.47 -9.33 -23.46
N VAL A 29 -31.85 -8.56 -24.35
CA VAL A 29 -31.43 -7.18 -24.12
C VAL A 29 -32.62 -6.28 -23.82
N ALA A 30 -33.69 -6.39 -24.61
CA ALA A 30 -34.92 -5.63 -24.41
C ALA A 30 -35.56 -5.90 -23.04
N ARG A 31 -35.53 -7.16 -22.59
CA ARG A 31 -36.05 -7.55 -21.27
C ARG A 31 -35.24 -6.92 -20.13
N VAL A 32 -33.90 -6.90 -20.24
CA VAL A 32 -33.04 -6.28 -19.22
C VAL A 32 -33.27 -4.77 -19.18
N ILE A 33 -33.26 -4.10 -20.34
CA ILE A 33 -33.50 -2.65 -20.42
C ILE A 33 -34.89 -2.28 -19.90
N ALA A 34 -35.93 -3.08 -20.17
CA ALA A 34 -37.29 -2.82 -19.69
C ALA A 34 -37.39 -2.75 -18.15
N ALA A 35 -36.49 -3.43 -17.43
CA ALA A 35 -36.44 -3.40 -15.97
C ALA A 35 -35.77 -2.13 -15.40
N LEU A 36 -35.05 -1.36 -16.23
CA LEU A 36 -34.33 -0.16 -15.80
C LEU A 36 -35.26 1.06 -15.63
N PRO A 37 -34.82 2.09 -14.87
CA PRO A 37 -35.48 3.38 -14.82
C PRO A 37 -35.58 4.09 -16.20
N ALA A 38 -36.62 4.91 -16.39
CA ALA A 38 -36.93 5.58 -17.67
C ALA A 38 -35.81 6.49 -18.21
N SER A 39 -34.92 6.95 -17.35
CA SER A 39 -33.72 7.73 -17.71
C SER A 39 -32.67 6.83 -18.34
N GLU A 40 -32.35 5.71 -17.71
CA GLU A 40 -31.35 4.74 -18.16
C GLU A 40 -31.78 4.04 -19.44
N GLN A 41 -33.06 3.66 -19.55
CA GLN A 41 -33.63 3.14 -20.80
C GLN A 41 -33.34 4.07 -21.98
N ARG A 42 -33.64 5.36 -21.82
CA ARG A 42 -33.46 6.36 -22.88
C ARG A 42 -31.99 6.54 -23.23
N PHE A 43 -31.14 6.62 -22.22
CA PHE A 43 -29.71 6.80 -22.38
C PHE A 43 -29.08 5.67 -23.20
N ILE A 44 -29.31 4.41 -22.81
CA ILE A 44 -28.78 3.24 -23.50
C ILE A 44 -29.33 3.16 -24.92
N LEU A 45 -30.65 3.34 -25.09
CA LEU A 45 -31.28 3.29 -26.42
C LEU A 45 -30.79 4.40 -27.35
N GLN A 46 -30.50 5.59 -26.82
CA GLN A 46 -29.96 6.69 -27.62
C GLN A 46 -28.54 6.38 -28.11
N LEU A 47 -27.67 5.84 -27.26
CA LEU A 47 -26.32 5.41 -27.66
C LEU A 47 -26.38 4.34 -28.75
N VAL A 48 -27.18 3.31 -28.54
CA VAL A 48 -27.29 2.17 -29.46
C VAL A 48 -27.85 2.62 -30.81
N ARG A 49 -28.85 3.49 -30.82
CA ARG A 49 -29.37 4.09 -32.05
C ARG A 49 -28.28 4.86 -32.81
N GLY A 50 -27.44 5.62 -32.10
CA GLY A 50 -26.31 6.34 -32.68
C GLY A 50 -25.31 5.39 -33.33
N MET A 51 -24.86 4.37 -32.59
CA MET A 51 -23.89 3.38 -33.09
C MET A 51 -24.46 2.56 -34.26
N ALA A 52 -25.73 2.12 -34.16
CA ALA A 52 -26.38 1.29 -35.16
C ALA A 52 -26.53 2.01 -36.51
N SER A 53 -26.63 3.34 -36.50
CA SER A 53 -26.64 4.14 -37.74
C SER A 53 -25.33 4.06 -38.52
N THR A 54 -24.24 3.63 -37.88
CA THR A 54 -22.93 3.44 -38.51
C THR A 54 -22.59 1.97 -38.69
N ASN A 55 -22.78 1.14 -37.67
CA ASN A 55 -22.54 -0.30 -37.73
C ASN A 55 -23.41 -1.10 -36.75
N VAL A 56 -24.35 -1.88 -37.28
CA VAL A 56 -25.30 -2.69 -36.51
C VAL A 56 -24.63 -3.77 -35.65
N ASN A 57 -23.51 -4.35 -36.10
CA ASN A 57 -22.81 -5.40 -35.36
C ASN A 57 -22.10 -4.86 -34.12
N ILE A 58 -21.46 -3.69 -34.24
CA ILE A 58 -20.82 -3.02 -33.10
C ILE A 58 -21.91 -2.60 -32.10
N ALA A 59 -23.01 -2.03 -32.57
CA ALA A 59 -24.12 -1.60 -31.70
C ALA A 59 -24.74 -2.77 -30.93
N HIS A 60 -24.90 -3.93 -31.56
CA HIS A 60 -25.43 -5.14 -30.92
C HIS A 60 -24.47 -5.74 -29.88
N GLU A 61 -23.17 -5.85 -30.21
CA GLU A 61 -22.19 -6.31 -29.22
C GLU A 61 -22.12 -5.33 -28.05
N PHE A 62 -22.10 -4.02 -28.33
CA PHE A 62 -22.05 -2.98 -27.30
C PHE A 62 -23.24 -3.07 -26.34
N ILE A 63 -24.47 -3.13 -26.86
CA ILE A 63 -25.64 -3.20 -25.98
C ILE A 63 -25.67 -4.49 -25.16
N THR A 64 -25.19 -5.61 -25.73
CA THR A 64 -25.11 -6.90 -25.03
C THR A 64 -24.15 -6.82 -23.86
N ARG A 65 -23.00 -6.18 -24.03
CA ARG A 65 -22.00 -6.01 -22.98
C ARG A 65 -22.35 -4.92 -21.98
N ALA A 66 -22.94 -3.81 -22.45
CA ALA A 66 -23.37 -2.71 -21.59
C ALA A 66 -24.37 -3.18 -20.52
N ILE A 67 -25.35 -4.02 -20.90
CA ILE A 67 -26.33 -4.57 -19.94
C ILE A 67 -25.72 -5.56 -18.94
N GLU A 68 -24.60 -6.20 -19.27
CA GLU A 68 -23.86 -7.11 -18.38
C GLU A 68 -23.01 -6.33 -17.36
N SER A 69 -22.76 -5.03 -17.61
CA SER A 69 -21.82 -4.21 -16.81
C SER A 69 -22.45 -2.91 -16.28
N LEU A 70 -23.78 -2.82 -16.19
CA LEU A 70 -24.48 -1.62 -15.70
C LEU A 70 -24.11 -1.26 -14.25
N ASP A 71 -23.83 -2.26 -13.42
CA ASP A 71 -23.45 -2.03 -12.02
C ASP A 71 -21.98 -1.57 -11.89
N ALA A 72 -21.16 -1.75 -12.93
CA ALA A 72 -19.73 -1.48 -12.91
C ALA A 72 -19.34 -0.15 -13.60
N MET A 73 -20.25 0.48 -14.35
CA MET A 73 -19.98 1.73 -15.07
C MET A 73 -21.05 2.77 -14.82
N ASP A 74 -20.61 4.01 -14.58
CA ASP A 74 -21.51 5.16 -14.59
C ASP A 74 -21.87 5.57 -16.04
N PRO A 75 -22.95 6.35 -16.25
CA PRO A 75 -23.38 6.74 -17.59
C PRO A 75 -22.28 7.44 -18.40
N ALA A 76 -21.42 8.25 -17.76
CA ALA A 76 -20.32 8.92 -18.44
C ALA A 76 -19.28 7.92 -18.99
N SER A 77 -18.95 6.88 -18.22
CA SER A 77 -18.03 5.82 -18.69
C SER A 77 -18.63 5.00 -19.83
N ILE A 78 -19.93 4.68 -19.79
CA ILE A 78 -20.63 3.96 -20.87
C ILE A 78 -20.63 4.78 -22.17
N GLU A 79 -20.87 6.09 -22.08
CA GLU A 79 -20.82 7.00 -23.24
C GLU A 79 -19.40 7.13 -23.79
N ALA A 80 -18.39 7.33 -22.93
CA ALA A 80 -17.00 7.38 -23.35
C ALA A 80 -16.54 6.08 -24.03
N TRP A 81 -17.04 4.93 -23.56
CA TRP A 81 -16.77 3.63 -24.17
C TRP A 81 -17.37 3.50 -25.57
N ALA A 82 -18.65 3.90 -25.73
CA ALA A 82 -19.31 3.92 -27.02
C ALA A 82 -18.55 4.80 -28.02
N LEU A 83 -18.15 6.00 -27.59
CA LEU A 83 -17.36 6.93 -28.41
C LEU A 83 -16.00 6.33 -28.79
N HIS A 84 -15.28 5.73 -27.83
CA HIS A 84 -13.99 5.11 -28.10
C HIS A 84 -14.09 3.95 -29.10
N ALA A 85 -15.13 3.11 -28.99
CA ALA A 85 -15.38 2.03 -29.93
C ALA A 85 -15.63 2.56 -31.35
N MET A 86 -16.40 3.65 -31.48
CA MET A 86 -16.67 4.28 -32.78
C MET A 86 -15.44 4.99 -33.36
N ASP A 87 -14.64 5.67 -32.54
CA ASP A 87 -13.37 6.27 -32.99
C ASP A 87 -12.39 5.19 -33.51
N GLN A 88 -12.32 4.05 -32.83
CA GLN A 88 -11.50 2.91 -33.28
C GLN A 88 -12.04 2.29 -34.57
N TYR A 89 -13.36 2.28 -34.76
CA TYR A 89 -13.98 1.86 -36.01
C TYR A 89 -13.58 2.77 -37.16
N ASP A 90 -13.66 4.09 -36.95
CA ASP A 90 -13.35 5.08 -37.99
C ASP A 90 -11.87 5.07 -38.37
N GLN A 91 -10.98 4.81 -37.42
CA GLN A 91 -9.53 4.81 -37.66
C GLN A 91 -9.00 3.46 -38.18
N SER A 92 -9.51 2.34 -37.65
CA SER A 92 -8.89 1.02 -37.81
C SER A 92 -9.88 -0.08 -38.22
N GLY A 93 -11.15 0.25 -38.41
CA GLY A 93 -12.20 -0.65 -38.91
C GLY A 93 -12.81 -1.57 -37.85
N LEU A 94 -13.70 -2.46 -38.32
CA LEU A 94 -14.57 -3.29 -37.49
C LEU A 94 -13.82 -4.15 -36.46
N HIS A 95 -12.69 -4.76 -36.84
CA HIS A 95 -11.98 -5.68 -35.94
C HIS A 95 -11.43 -4.97 -34.70
N ALA A 96 -10.89 -3.76 -34.87
CA ALA A 96 -10.35 -2.96 -33.77
C ALA A 96 -11.47 -2.51 -32.81
N ALA A 97 -12.59 -2.02 -33.36
CA ALA A 97 -13.76 -1.64 -32.57
C ALA A 97 -14.35 -2.83 -31.79
N MET A 98 -14.51 -3.99 -32.43
CA MET A 98 -15.00 -5.19 -31.77
C MET A 98 -14.07 -5.66 -30.64
N LYS A 99 -12.76 -5.43 -30.74
CA LYS A 99 -11.83 -5.71 -29.64
C LYS A 99 -12.12 -4.83 -28.43
N VAL A 100 -12.32 -3.52 -28.64
CA VAL A 100 -12.69 -2.57 -27.57
C VAL A 100 -14.02 -2.93 -26.92
N VAL A 101 -15.03 -3.30 -27.71
CA VAL A 101 -16.35 -3.64 -27.18
C VAL A 101 -16.35 -4.99 -26.44
N ARG A 102 -15.50 -5.93 -26.83
CA ARG A 102 -15.42 -7.23 -26.15
C ARG A 102 -14.60 -7.17 -24.86
N ASP A 103 -13.61 -6.30 -24.81
CA ASP A 103 -12.69 -6.16 -23.67
C ASP A 103 -13.16 -5.05 -22.71
N VAL A 104 -14.40 -5.20 -22.21
CA VAL A 104 -15.03 -4.19 -21.35
C VAL A 104 -14.29 -4.03 -20.02
N GLU A 105 -13.76 -5.12 -19.47
CA GLU A 105 -13.01 -5.12 -18.20
C GLU A 105 -11.76 -4.25 -18.30
N HIS A 106 -11.00 -4.39 -19.40
CA HIS A 106 -9.83 -3.56 -19.66
C HIS A 106 -10.22 -2.08 -19.85
N PHE A 107 -11.32 -1.78 -20.55
CA PHE A 107 -11.79 -0.40 -20.67
C PHE A 107 -12.19 0.19 -19.31
N ILE A 108 -12.91 -0.56 -18.48
CA ILE A 108 -13.31 -0.15 -17.13
C ILE A 108 -12.06 0.15 -16.29
N GLN A 109 -11.08 -0.76 -16.32
CA GLN A 109 -9.81 -0.58 -15.59
C GLN A 109 -9.07 0.68 -16.05
N GLN A 110 -8.91 0.90 -17.36
CA GLN A 110 -8.25 2.09 -17.90
C GLN A 110 -9.01 3.39 -17.60
N SER A 111 -10.34 3.36 -17.67
CA SER A 111 -11.19 4.51 -17.33
C SER A 111 -11.05 4.85 -15.84
N HIS A 112 -11.05 3.84 -14.98
CA HIS A 112 -10.84 3.99 -13.55
C HIS A 112 -9.45 4.54 -13.23
N GLU A 113 -8.40 4.00 -13.85
CA GLU A 113 -7.03 4.51 -13.72
C GLU A 113 -6.91 5.98 -14.12
N ARG A 114 -7.54 6.39 -15.22
CA ARG A 114 -7.51 7.78 -15.69
C ARG A 114 -8.29 8.74 -14.79
N ASN A 115 -9.44 8.32 -14.28
CA ASN A 115 -10.37 9.21 -13.58
C ASN A 115 -10.14 9.23 -12.06
N ALA A 116 -9.77 8.09 -11.50
CA ALA A 116 -9.61 7.88 -10.06
C ALA A 116 -8.14 7.68 -9.64
N GLY A 117 -7.23 7.40 -10.58
CA GLY A 117 -5.83 7.14 -10.25
C GLY A 117 -5.10 8.31 -9.61
N ALA A 118 -4.21 8.00 -8.68
CA ALA A 118 -3.24 8.92 -8.11
C ALA A 118 -1.84 8.56 -8.64
N VAL A 119 -1.19 9.51 -9.32
CA VAL A 119 0.16 9.35 -9.87
C VAL A 119 1.21 9.70 -8.81
N PHE A 120 2.19 8.83 -8.57
CA PHE A 120 3.19 9.05 -7.53
C PHE A 120 4.00 10.32 -7.76
N GLU A 121 4.48 10.57 -8.99
CA GLU A 121 5.31 11.75 -9.32
C GLU A 121 4.63 13.07 -8.91
N GLU A 122 3.32 13.20 -9.13
CA GLU A 122 2.53 14.37 -8.75
C GLU A 122 2.42 14.56 -7.23
N GLN A 123 2.45 13.45 -6.49
CA GLN A 123 2.23 13.40 -5.04
C GLN A 123 3.55 13.29 -4.25
N ALA A 124 4.67 13.00 -4.91
CA ALA A 124 5.95 12.67 -4.31
C ALA A 124 6.44 13.76 -3.36
N GLY A 125 6.26 15.03 -3.73
CA GLY A 125 6.61 16.17 -2.87
C GLY A 125 5.85 16.14 -1.54
N VAL A 126 4.53 15.97 -1.57
CA VAL A 126 3.70 15.95 -0.34
C VAL A 126 3.99 14.68 0.48
N LEU A 127 4.13 13.54 -0.18
CA LEU A 127 4.46 12.27 0.47
C LEU A 127 5.84 12.31 1.13
N ALA A 128 6.83 12.96 0.50
CA ALA A 128 8.14 13.14 1.10
C ALA A 128 8.03 13.97 2.38
N HIS A 129 7.33 15.11 2.37
CA HIS A 129 7.12 15.90 3.60
C HIS A 129 6.40 15.11 4.69
N PHE A 130 5.41 14.30 4.31
CA PHE A 130 4.72 13.40 5.23
C PHE A 130 5.70 12.40 5.85
N ALA A 131 6.50 11.70 5.04
CA ALA A 131 7.51 10.73 5.51
C ALA A 131 8.57 11.38 6.42
N HIS A 132 9.01 12.60 6.11
CA HIS A 132 9.95 13.36 6.95
C HIS A 132 9.33 13.80 8.29
N GLY A 133 8.01 13.95 8.34
CA GLY A 133 7.29 14.27 9.58
C GLY A 133 7.08 13.06 10.50
N LEU A 134 7.35 11.85 10.03
CA LEU A 134 7.27 10.64 10.84
C LEU A 134 8.52 10.49 11.72
N ALA A 135 8.35 9.96 12.93
CA ALA A 135 9.45 9.82 13.89
C ALA A 135 10.47 8.74 13.45
N GLY A 136 11.75 8.94 13.77
CA GLY A 136 12.82 7.99 13.47
C GLY A 136 13.76 8.50 12.38
N ARG A 137 14.47 7.57 11.71
CA ARG A 137 15.37 7.92 10.61
C ARG A 137 14.60 8.46 9.40
N PRO A 138 15.15 9.46 8.68
CA PRO A 138 14.54 9.93 7.45
C PRO A 138 14.55 8.82 6.39
N LEU A 139 13.40 8.62 5.74
CA LEU A 139 13.21 7.65 4.67
C LEU A 139 13.08 8.37 3.33
N LYS A 140 13.74 7.83 2.30
CA LYS A 140 13.57 8.28 0.91
C LYS A 140 12.32 7.67 0.31
N LEU A 141 11.80 8.28 -0.75
CA LEU A 141 10.74 7.70 -1.57
C LEU A 141 11.26 7.46 -2.99
N ALA A 142 10.90 6.33 -3.58
CA ALA A 142 11.25 5.97 -4.95
C ALA A 142 10.12 5.17 -5.62
N GLU A 143 10.14 5.06 -6.94
CA GLU A 143 9.19 4.25 -7.69
C GLU A 143 9.64 2.78 -7.77
N ALA A 144 8.68 1.86 -7.68
CA ALA A 144 8.81 0.45 -8.04
C ALA A 144 7.45 -0.09 -8.51
N GLU A 145 7.39 -1.34 -8.94
CA GLU A 145 6.12 -1.96 -9.37
C GLU A 145 5.15 -2.16 -8.20
N GLN A 146 5.66 -2.51 -7.03
CA GLN A 146 4.89 -2.77 -5.81
C GLN A 146 5.45 -1.94 -4.66
N ALA A 147 4.64 -1.75 -3.61
CA ALA A 147 5.09 -1.07 -2.41
C ALA A 147 6.03 -2.00 -1.61
N TRP A 148 7.17 -1.49 -1.15
CA TRP A 148 8.10 -2.21 -0.25
C TRP A 148 9.12 -1.23 0.34
N THR A 149 10.00 -1.71 1.23
CA THR A 149 11.12 -0.91 1.74
C THR A 149 12.39 -1.74 1.88
N ASP A 150 13.52 -1.13 1.53
CA ASP A 150 14.86 -1.65 1.82
C ASP A 150 15.37 -1.18 3.20
N THR A 151 14.54 -0.46 3.97
CA THR A 151 14.80 0.22 5.25
C THR A 151 15.46 1.62 5.19
N GLU A 152 15.98 2.07 4.06
CA GLU A 152 16.39 3.47 3.80
C GLU A 152 15.41 4.21 2.88
N THR A 153 14.75 3.47 2.00
CA THR A 153 13.87 3.92 0.94
C THR A 153 12.55 3.15 1.03
N ILE A 154 11.44 3.86 0.90
CA ILE A 154 10.12 3.30 0.65
C ILE A 154 9.88 3.40 -0.85
N PHE A 155 9.69 2.25 -1.48
CA PHE A 155 9.34 2.14 -2.87
C PHE A 155 7.82 2.08 -3.02
N LEU A 156 7.28 2.82 -3.98
CA LEU A 156 5.83 2.95 -4.21
C LEU A 156 5.49 2.71 -5.68
N PRO A 157 4.31 2.17 -5.99
CA PRO A 157 3.82 2.07 -7.36
C PRO A 157 3.73 3.45 -8.03
N PRO A 158 4.00 3.56 -9.35
CA PRO A 158 3.89 4.83 -10.06
C PRO A 158 2.43 5.33 -10.16
N LEU A 159 1.46 4.42 -10.07
CA LEU A 159 0.03 4.70 -10.14
C LEU A 159 -0.73 3.85 -9.12
N VAL A 160 -1.62 4.48 -8.36
CA VAL A 160 -2.57 3.80 -7.48
C VAL A 160 -3.99 4.15 -7.92
N ALA A 161 -4.74 3.14 -8.34
CA ALA A 161 -6.13 3.28 -8.78
C ALA A 161 -6.98 2.13 -8.22
N ARG A 162 -6.96 1.96 -6.88
CA ARG A 162 -7.70 0.91 -6.17
C ARG A 162 -9.02 1.39 -5.58
N LEU A 163 -9.16 2.71 -5.40
CA LEU A 163 -10.29 3.35 -4.74
C LEU A 163 -11.03 4.29 -5.71
N PRO A 164 -12.29 4.64 -5.43
CA PRO A 164 -13.16 5.35 -6.37
C PRO A 164 -12.72 6.77 -6.75
N SER A 165 -11.81 7.40 -5.98
CA SER A 165 -11.37 8.78 -6.24
C SER A 165 -9.86 9.01 -6.10
N PRO A 166 -9.30 10.02 -6.78
CA PRO A 166 -7.87 10.36 -6.66
C PRO A 166 -7.46 10.73 -5.24
N ARG A 167 -8.38 11.35 -4.48
CA ARG A 167 -8.15 11.71 -3.08
C ARG A 167 -8.01 10.47 -2.20
N GLU A 168 -8.87 9.47 -2.39
CA GLU A 168 -8.79 8.21 -1.65
C GLU A 168 -7.54 7.41 -2.04
N ASN A 169 -7.19 7.37 -3.33
CA ASN A 169 -5.94 6.76 -3.78
C ASN A 169 -4.69 7.50 -3.28
N PHE A 170 -4.76 8.82 -3.08
CA PHE A 170 -3.70 9.56 -2.39
C PHE A 170 -3.60 9.20 -0.89
N THR A 171 -4.73 9.00 -0.22
CA THR A 171 -4.73 8.46 1.16
C THR A 171 -4.11 7.06 1.20
N LEU A 172 -4.34 6.23 0.18
CA LEU A 172 -3.71 4.92 0.06
C LEU A 172 -2.17 5.02 -0.05
N TYR A 173 -1.62 5.99 -0.78
CA TYR A 173 -0.17 6.25 -0.72
C TYR A 173 0.33 6.59 0.68
N LYS A 174 -0.41 7.41 1.45
CA LYS A 174 -0.03 7.70 2.84
C LYS A 174 -0.06 6.45 3.71
N ALA A 175 -1.03 5.57 3.49
CA ALA A 175 -1.11 4.29 4.18
C ALA A 175 0.10 3.40 3.85
N MET A 176 0.50 3.30 2.57
CA MET A 176 1.72 2.58 2.15
C MET A 176 2.98 3.16 2.82
N VAL A 177 3.14 4.49 2.80
CA VAL A 177 4.28 5.16 3.44
C VAL A 177 4.30 4.89 4.95
N ALA A 178 3.18 5.06 5.63
CA ALA A 178 3.09 4.82 7.07
C ALA A 178 3.31 3.35 7.43
N TYR A 179 2.82 2.42 6.61
CA TYR A 179 3.01 0.99 6.84
C TYR A 179 4.50 0.60 6.74
N HIS A 180 5.19 0.99 5.66
CA HIS A 180 6.61 0.70 5.50
C HIS A 180 7.51 1.48 6.47
N TRP A 181 7.09 2.69 6.87
CA TRP A 181 7.70 3.38 8.00
C TRP A 181 7.53 2.58 9.30
N ALA A 182 6.34 2.03 9.57
CA ALA A 182 6.07 1.27 10.79
C ALA A 182 6.90 -0.02 10.86
N GLN A 183 7.10 -0.72 9.73
CA GLN A 183 8.00 -1.89 9.66
C GLN A 183 9.41 -1.56 10.20
N ASN A 184 9.93 -0.38 9.83
CA ASN A 184 11.21 0.13 10.31
C ASN A 184 11.14 0.59 11.77
N ARG A 185 10.14 1.40 12.11
CA ARG A 185 10.00 2.04 13.43
C ARG A 185 9.78 1.04 14.55
N PHE A 186 9.05 -0.04 14.28
CA PHE A 186 8.66 -1.06 15.26
C PHE A 186 9.41 -2.39 15.07
N GLY A 187 10.56 -2.36 14.39
CA GLY A 187 11.56 -3.42 14.46
C GLY A 187 11.21 -4.72 13.73
N SER A 188 10.34 -4.69 12.71
CA SER A 188 9.97 -5.90 11.94
C SER A 188 11.18 -6.65 11.36
N PHE A 189 12.26 -5.93 11.07
CA PHE A 189 13.46 -6.47 10.45
C PHE A 189 14.56 -6.90 11.43
N ARG A 190 14.33 -6.81 12.75
CA ARG A 190 15.31 -7.25 13.77
C ARG A 190 15.44 -8.78 13.85
N ALA A 191 14.48 -9.48 13.27
CA ALA A 191 14.32 -10.94 13.34
C ALA A 191 15.27 -11.77 12.45
N ASP A 192 16.15 -11.14 11.66
CA ASP A 192 16.91 -11.76 10.56
C ASP A 192 16.04 -12.69 9.68
N LEU A 193 15.01 -12.10 9.08
CA LEU A 193 14.03 -12.82 8.27
C LEU A 193 14.68 -13.50 7.05
N HIS A 194 15.73 -12.90 6.48
CA HIS A 194 16.41 -13.44 5.32
C HIS A 194 17.06 -14.80 5.63
N ALA A 195 17.86 -14.88 6.70
CA ALA A 195 18.47 -16.15 7.11
C ALA A 195 17.40 -17.21 7.39
N ARG A 196 16.35 -16.85 8.14
CA ARG A 196 15.24 -17.76 8.48
C ARG A 196 14.50 -18.29 7.25
N VAL A 197 14.26 -17.45 6.24
CA VAL A 197 13.60 -17.88 5.00
C VAL A 197 14.50 -18.81 4.20
N CYS A 198 15.80 -18.51 4.09
CA CYS A 198 16.74 -19.32 3.32
C CYS A 198 17.07 -20.68 3.95
N GLU A 199 17.08 -20.77 5.29
CA GLU A 199 17.40 -22.00 6.02
C GLU A 199 16.26 -23.03 6.01
N ARG A 200 15.11 -22.68 5.43
CA ARG A 200 13.86 -23.42 5.56
C ARG A 200 13.29 -23.89 4.22
N PRO A 201 12.71 -25.10 4.17
CA PRO A 201 12.02 -25.59 2.97
C PRO A 201 10.67 -24.88 2.74
N ASP A 202 10.04 -24.38 3.80
CA ASP A 202 8.74 -23.69 3.83
C ASP A 202 8.88 -22.17 3.92
N GLY A 203 10.03 -21.62 3.48
CA GLY A 203 10.40 -20.21 3.64
C GLY A 203 9.38 -19.21 3.08
N GLU A 204 8.79 -19.47 1.90
CA GLU A 204 7.78 -18.58 1.31
C GLU A 204 6.48 -18.55 2.13
N ALA A 205 6.00 -19.71 2.58
CA ALA A 205 4.81 -19.80 3.42
C ALA A 205 5.05 -19.16 4.79
N PHE A 206 6.24 -19.37 5.36
CA PHE A 206 6.67 -18.71 6.59
C PHE A 206 6.67 -17.19 6.45
N LEU A 207 7.27 -16.67 5.37
CA LEU A 207 7.33 -15.23 5.13
C LEU A 207 5.95 -14.63 4.91
N ALA A 208 5.08 -15.31 4.15
CA ALA A 208 3.71 -14.85 3.93
C ALA A 208 2.90 -14.80 5.23
N LEU A 209 3.01 -15.81 6.08
CA LEU A 209 2.33 -15.83 7.38
C LEU A 209 2.90 -14.77 8.33
N PHE A 210 4.24 -14.66 8.42
CA PHE A 210 4.91 -13.62 9.21
C PHE A 210 4.43 -12.24 8.78
N HIS A 211 4.42 -11.96 7.47
CA HIS A 211 4.02 -10.67 6.93
C HIS A 211 2.58 -10.31 7.32
N ALA A 212 1.66 -11.28 7.24
CA ALA A 212 0.27 -11.09 7.60
C ALA A 212 0.07 -10.88 9.12
N LEU A 213 0.76 -11.63 9.97
CA LEU A 213 0.72 -11.47 11.43
C LEU A 213 1.36 -10.15 11.89
N ASP A 214 2.51 -9.81 11.32
CA ASP A 214 3.21 -8.56 11.64
C ASP A 214 2.40 -7.34 11.18
N THR A 215 1.66 -7.45 10.08
CA THR A 215 0.74 -6.40 9.64
C THR A 215 -0.29 -6.04 10.71
N GLU A 216 -0.86 -7.02 11.41
CA GLU A 216 -1.81 -6.77 12.50
C GLU A 216 -1.16 -6.07 13.70
N ARG A 217 0.07 -6.46 14.04
CA ARG A 217 0.86 -5.76 15.07
C ARG A 217 1.13 -4.31 14.67
N LEU A 218 1.59 -4.09 13.44
CA LEU A 218 1.94 -2.77 12.91
C LEU A 218 0.71 -1.85 12.79
N LEU A 219 -0.45 -2.37 12.38
CA LEU A 219 -1.68 -1.60 12.36
C LEU A 219 -2.08 -1.14 13.76
N ALA A 220 -1.93 -2.00 14.78
CA ALA A 220 -2.15 -1.59 16.16
C ALA A 220 -1.14 -0.53 16.63
N CYS A 221 0.12 -0.58 16.18
CA CYS A 221 1.10 0.48 16.42
C CYS A 221 0.71 1.80 15.74
N ILE A 222 0.32 1.76 14.47
CA ILE A 222 -0.13 2.93 13.70
C ILE A 222 -1.38 3.56 14.33
N GLU A 223 -2.30 2.75 14.85
CA GLU A 223 -3.50 3.22 15.55
C GLU A 223 -3.16 4.08 16.77
N ARG A 224 -2.10 3.74 17.50
CA ARG A 224 -1.64 4.48 18.67
C ARG A 224 -0.85 5.74 18.30
N GLU A 225 0.07 5.64 17.35
CA GLU A 225 0.94 6.76 16.94
C GLU A 225 0.22 7.80 16.07
N LEU A 226 -0.61 7.31 15.15
CA LEU A 226 -1.23 8.10 14.08
C LEU A 226 -2.74 7.84 14.04
N PRO A 227 -3.49 8.12 15.12
CA PRO A 227 -4.91 7.78 15.23
C PRO A 227 -5.78 8.46 14.16
N GLY A 228 -5.33 9.60 13.59
CA GLY A 228 -5.97 10.22 12.44
C GLY A 228 -5.88 9.35 11.19
N LEU A 229 -4.66 8.92 10.85
CA LEU A 229 -4.40 8.09 9.68
C LEU A 229 -5.01 6.70 9.85
N ALA A 230 -4.96 6.12 11.04
CA ALA A 230 -5.58 4.81 11.30
C ALA A 230 -7.09 4.82 11.05
N ARG A 231 -7.79 5.91 11.41
CA ARG A 231 -9.21 6.07 11.07
C ARG A 231 -9.42 6.13 9.56
N ASP A 232 -8.57 6.87 8.84
CA ASP A 232 -8.63 6.96 7.38
C ASP A 232 -8.36 5.58 6.73
N ILE A 233 -7.38 4.83 7.22
CA ILE A 233 -7.06 3.46 6.77
C ILE A 233 -8.26 2.54 6.99
N THR A 234 -8.85 2.51 8.18
CA THR A 234 -10.01 1.66 8.47
C THR A 234 -11.21 2.01 7.59
N GLN A 235 -11.48 3.29 7.35
CA GLN A 235 -12.57 3.72 6.46
C GLN A 235 -12.32 3.32 5.01
N MET A 236 -11.07 3.46 4.55
CA MET A 236 -10.63 3.10 3.21
C MET A 236 -10.68 1.58 2.96
N LEU A 237 -10.38 0.77 3.98
CA LEU A 237 -10.36 -0.68 3.87
C LEU A 237 -11.73 -1.34 4.05
N ALA A 238 -12.69 -0.69 4.72
CA ALA A 238 -14.00 -1.26 5.01
C ALA A 238 -14.74 -1.82 3.76
N PRO A 239 -14.67 -1.22 2.57
CA PRO A 239 -15.29 -1.78 1.36
C PRO A 239 -14.50 -2.92 0.70
N LEU A 240 -13.20 -3.05 1.03
CA LEU A 240 -12.24 -3.96 0.38
C LEU A 240 -11.90 -5.18 1.24
N ASP A 241 -12.18 -5.12 2.54
CA ASP A 241 -11.78 -6.13 3.50
C ASP A 241 -12.80 -7.27 3.59
N ASP A 242 -12.38 -8.46 3.16
CA ASP A 242 -13.01 -9.68 3.61
C ASP A 242 -12.83 -9.81 5.14
N THR A 243 -13.92 -10.13 5.84
CA THR A 243 -13.85 -10.37 7.28
C THR A 243 -13.05 -11.66 7.52
N PRO A 244 -11.88 -11.61 8.19
CA PRO A 244 -11.08 -12.80 8.45
C PRO A 244 -11.87 -13.78 9.30
N ASP A 245 -11.58 -15.07 9.17
CA ASP A 245 -12.24 -16.09 9.98
C ASP A 245 -11.92 -15.94 11.49
N THR A 246 -12.71 -16.61 12.33
CA THR A 246 -12.54 -16.54 13.79
C THR A 246 -11.19 -17.09 14.26
N HIS A 247 -10.58 -18.01 13.51
CA HIS A 247 -9.30 -18.60 13.86
C HIS A 247 -8.16 -17.58 13.70
N TRP A 248 -8.16 -16.84 12.59
CA TRP A 248 -7.27 -15.70 12.36
C TRP A 248 -7.45 -14.64 13.44
N GLN A 249 -8.68 -14.22 13.72
CA GLN A 249 -8.97 -13.20 14.74
C GLN A 249 -8.44 -13.60 16.13
N THR A 250 -8.57 -14.87 16.49
CA THR A 250 -8.06 -15.39 17.77
C THR A 250 -6.53 -15.38 17.82
N ALA A 251 -5.87 -15.74 16.72
CA ALA A 251 -4.40 -15.78 16.63
C ALA A 251 -3.78 -14.38 16.69
N VAL A 252 -4.43 -13.36 16.12
CA VAL A 252 -3.87 -12.00 16.05
C VAL A 252 -4.21 -11.12 17.25
N ALA A 253 -5.24 -11.46 18.04
CA ALA A 253 -5.65 -10.69 19.20
C ALA A 253 -4.50 -10.38 20.19
N PRO A 254 -3.64 -11.35 20.58
CA PRO A 254 -2.47 -11.06 21.42
C PRO A 254 -1.48 -10.09 20.76
N LEU A 255 -1.30 -10.18 19.44
CA LEU A 255 -0.31 -9.38 18.70
C LEU A 255 -0.67 -7.89 18.61
N ARG A 256 -1.93 -7.54 18.87
CA ARG A 256 -2.41 -6.16 18.87
C ARG A 256 -2.20 -5.45 20.21
N THR A 257 -1.74 -6.17 21.23
CA THR A 257 -1.51 -5.64 22.59
C THR A 257 -0.37 -4.61 22.59
N PRO A 258 -0.46 -3.52 23.37
CA PRO A 258 0.66 -2.59 23.52
C PRO A 258 1.92 -3.31 24.04
N GLY A 259 3.06 -3.04 23.42
CA GLY A 259 4.34 -3.65 23.79
C GLY A 259 4.66 -4.97 23.07
N THR A 260 3.76 -5.50 22.23
CA THR A 260 4.08 -6.69 21.42
C THR A 260 5.28 -6.43 20.52
N THR A 261 6.24 -7.35 20.58
CA THR A 261 7.52 -7.33 19.87
C THR A 261 7.48 -8.18 18.60
N VAL A 262 8.47 -8.00 17.72
CA VAL A 262 8.63 -8.86 16.54
C VAL A 262 8.91 -10.32 16.91
N ASP A 263 9.56 -10.57 18.05
CA ASP A 263 9.86 -11.93 18.52
C ASP A 263 8.59 -12.70 18.88
N GLU A 264 7.57 -12.02 19.41
CA GLU A 264 6.26 -12.62 19.66
C GLU A 264 5.52 -12.92 18.34
N VAL A 265 5.69 -12.09 17.31
CA VAL A 265 5.16 -12.36 15.96
C VAL A 265 5.86 -13.57 15.34
N LEU A 266 7.18 -13.68 15.49
CA LEU A 266 7.93 -14.86 15.05
C LEU A 266 7.45 -16.12 15.77
N ALA A 267 7.32 -16.08 17.10
CA ALA A 267 6.82 -17.21 17.87
C ALA A 267 5.42 -17.63 17.41
N ALA A 268 4.52 -16.67 17.16
CA ALA A 268 3.20 -16.94 16.61
C ALA A 268 3.27 -17.54 15.19
N THR A 269 4.18 -17.03 14.34
CA THR A 269 4.39 -17.56 12.98
C THR A 269 4.82 -19.03 13.04
N GLU A 270 5.82 -19.36 13.87
CA GLU A 270 6.28 -20.74 14.05
C GLU A 270 5.18 -21.65 14.59
N GLN A 271 4.41 -21.16 15.57
CA GLN A 271 3.31 -21.92 16.17
C GLN A 271 2.19 -22.24 15.17
N HIS A 272 1.89 -21.30 14.27
CA HIS A 272 0.71 -21.36 13.43
C HIS A 272 0.97 -21.74 11.97
N LEU A 273 2.23 -21.92 11.56
CA LEU A 273 2.61 -22.16 10.16
C LEU A 273 1.85 -23.31 9.48
N ALA A 274 1.60 -24.41 10.21
CA ALA A 274 0.91 -25.57 9.66
C ALA A 274 -0.62 -25.49 9.72
N THR A 275 -1.18 -24.52 10.45
CA THR A 275 -2.62 -24.50 10.82
C THR A 275 -3.36 -23.24 10.39
N LEU A 276 -2.64 -22.15 10.11
CA LEU A 276 -3.22 -20.86 9.77
C LEU A 276 -2.86 -20.48 8.34
N SER A 277 -3.86 -20.07 7.57
CA SER A 277 -3.66 -19.50 6.24
C SER A 277 -3.75 -17.97 6.34
N PRO A 278 -2.77 -17.23 5.81
CA PRO A 278 -2.84 -15.77 5.81
C PRO A 278 -4.03 -15.30 4.94
N PRO A 279 -4.73 -14.23 5.33
CA PRO A 279 -5.74 -13.60 4.48
C PRO A 279 -5.09 -12.98 3.24
N SER A 280 -5.91 -12.60 2.27
CA SER A 280 -5.47 -11.81 1.12
C SER A 280 -4.72 -10.55 1.59
N PRO A 281 -3.55 -10.22 1.01
CA PRO A 281 -2.78 -9.04 1.41
C PRO A 281 -3.60 -7.76 1.28
N ARG A 282 -3.42 -6.84 2.23
CA ARG A 282 -4.09 -5.54 2.17
C ARG A 282 -3.54 -4.71 1.01
N CYS A 283 -4.35 -3.82 0.45
CA CYS A 283 -3.97 -3.01 -0.71
C CYS A 283 -2.77 -2.05 -0.49
N PHE A 284 -2.41 -1.77 0.76
CA PHE A 284 -1.24 -0.96 1.13
C PHE A 284 -0.01 -1.79 1.55
N GLN A 285 -0.16 -3.11 1.71
CA GLN A 285 0.82 -3.98 2.37
C GLN A 285 2.08 -4.21 1.53
N GLY A 286 1.91 -4.36 0.21
CA GLY A 286 3.03 -4.56 -0.70
C GLY A 286 3.77 -5.88 -0.47
N VAL A 287 5.09 -5.90 -0.69
CA VAL A 287 5.94 -7.09 -0.57
C VAL A 287 7.05 -6.91 0.46
N LEU A 288 7.53 -8.03 1.01
CA LEU A 288 8.71 -8.08 1.88
C LEU A 288 9.91 -8.64 1.12
N ASP A 289 10.79 -7.77 0.65
CA ASP A 289 12.10 -8.18 0.11
C ASP A 289 13.13 -8.27 1.24
N VAL A 290 13.14 -9.41 1.91
CA VAL A 290 14.02 -9.65 3.07
C VAL A 290 15.50 -9.67 2.69
N ALA A 291 15.84 -9.98 1.43
CA ALA A 291 17.22 -9.98 0.96
C ALA A 291 17.75 -8.55 0.79
N ALA A 292 16.99 -7.69 0.11
CA ALA A 292 17.34 -6.28 -0.06
C ALA A 292 17.44 -5.54 1.28
N VAL A 293 16.52 -5.86 2.21
CA VAL A 293 16.58 -5.36 3.59
C VAL A 293 17.87 -5.77 4.29
N ALA A 294 18.21 -7.06 4.27
CA ALA A 294 19.40 -7.57 4.95
C ALA A 294 20.69 -6.94 4.40
N GLU A 295 20.80 -6.82 3.07
CA GLU A 295 21.95 -6.16 2.41
C GLU A 295 22.07 -4.68 2.84
N THR A 296 20.95 -3.95 2.78
CA THR A 296 20.92 -2.52 3.08
C THR A 296 21.21 -2.25 4.55
N GLN A 297 20.62 -3.03 5.47
CA GLN A 297 20.89 -2.96 6.90
C GLN A 297 22.35 -3.26 7.23
N ALA A 298 22.94 -4.31 6.65
CA ALA A 298 24.34 -4.66 6.88
C ALA A 298 25.28 -3.53 6.42
N ALA A 299 25.04 -2.96 5.23
CA ALA A 299 25.82 -1.85 4.70
C ALA A 299 25.69 -0.58 5.57
N ARG A 300 24.47 -0.26 6.02
CA ARG A 300 24.21 0.87 6.91
C ARG A 300 24.88 0.70 8.26
N LEU A 301 24.69 -0.44 8.93
CA LEU A 301 25.28 -0.72 10.24
C LEU A 301 26.82 -0.64 10.20
N ALA A 302 27.46 -1.15 9.15
CA ALA A 302 28.90 -1.05 8.99
C ALA A 302 29.38 0.42 8.90
N ARG A 303 28.66 1.25 8.13
CA ARG A 303 28.92 2.69 7.96
C ARG A 303 28.70 3.45 9.26
N GLU A 304 27.52 3.31 9.86
CA GLU A 304 27.13 4.02 11.08
C GLU A 304 27.99 3.62 12.27
N LYS A 305 28.36 2.34 12.41
CA LYS A 305 29.31 1.89 13.45
C LYS A 305 30.68 2.56 13.31
N LYS A 306 31.18 2.75 12.09
CA LYS A 306 32.45 3.47 11.85
C LYS A 306 32.31 4.95 12.20
N GLU A 307 31.21 5.58 11.78
CA GLU A 307 30.95 6.99 12.03
C GLU A 307 30.73 7.28 13.52
N PHE A 308 29.93 6.47 14.21
CA PHE A 308 29.65 6.59 15.63
C PHE A 308 30.92 6.48 16.47
N ARG A 309 31.80 5.51 16.17
CA ARG A 309 33.12 5.40 16.82
C ARG A 309 33.99 6.63 16.62
N HIS A 310 33.92 7.27 15.45
CA HIS A 310 34.66 8.50 15.18
C HIS A 310 34.11 9.68 15.99
N VAL A 311 32.78 9.80 16.10
CA VAL A 311 32.14 10.82 16.92
C VAL A 311 32.46 10.63 18.40
N LEU A 312 32.36 9.39 18.91
CA LEU A 312 32.72 9.09 20.31
C LEU A 312 34.18 9.42 20.61
N ARG A 313 35.11 9.14 19.67
CA ARG A 313 36.53 9.51 19.86
C ARG A 313 36.72 11.02 19.97
N LYS A 314 36.09 11.79 19.08
CA LYS A 314 36.15 13.26 19.15
C LYS A 314 35.59 13.78 20.47
N LEU A 315 34.46 13.24 20.92
CA LEU A 315 33.86 13.60 22.21
C LEU A 315 34.79 13.26 23.38
N ALA A 316 35.43 12.09 23.37
CA ALA A 316 36.41 11.75 24.41
C ALA A 316 37.60 12.72 24.43
N ASP A 317 38.11 13.11 23.27
CA ASP A 317 39.25 14.04 23.17
C ASP A 317 38.85 15.44 23.69
N GLU A 318 37.65 15.92 23.34
CA GLU A 318 37.09 17.19 23.85
C GLU A 318 36.90 17.15 25.38
N MET A 319 36.35 16.06 25.92
CA MET A 319 36.11 15.91 27.36
C MET A 319 37.41 15.77 28.17
N LYS A 320 38.44 15.12 27.61
CA LYS A 320 39.80 15.08 28.20
C LYS A 320 40.43 16.46 28.26
N GLY A 321 40.33 17.24 27.19
CA GLY A 321 40.84 18.62 27.15
C GLY A 321 40.20 19.55 28.19
N VAL A 322 38.96 19.27 28.61
CA VAL A 322 38.26 20.00 29.69
C VAL A 322 38.67 19.53 31.09
N ARG A 323 39.07 18.25 31.25
CA ARG A 323 39.44 17.65 32.56
C ARG A 323 40.93 17.73 32.92
N GLU A 324 41.81 18.18 32.02
CA GLU A 324 43.21 18.49 32.34
C GLU A 324 43.34 19.72 33.28
N LYS A 325 43.01 19.53 34.57
CA LYS A 325 43.61 20.29 35.66
C LYS A 325 44.96 19.64 36.02
N PRO A 326 46.02 20.42 36.35
CA PRO A 326 47.32 19.82 36.65
C PRO A 326 47.23 18.95 37.92
N GLY A 327 47.48 17.65 37.80
CA GLY A 327 47.70 16.75 38.94
C GLY A 327 46.73 15.57 39.13
N ALA A 328 45.83 15.27 38.19
CA ALA A 328 45.03 14.04 38.26
C ALA A 328 45.89 12.81 37.86
N PRO A 329 45.85 11.71 38.65
CA PRO A 329 46.59 10.50 38.31
C PRO A 329 46.03 9.86 37.02
N ASP A 330 46.93 9.41 36.16
CA ASP A 330 46.64 8.72 34.91
C ASP A 330 45.98 7.36 35.22
N THR A 331 44.65 7.35 35.36
CA THR A 331 43.93 6.14 35.73
C THR A 331 42.60 6.06 35.01
N GLU A 332 42.47 4.94 34.29
CA GLU A 332 41.33 4.44 33.51
C GLU A 332 41.05 5.10 32.16
N GLN A 333 40.91 4.24 31.13
CA GLN A 333 40.45 4.66 29.82
C GLN A 333 39.08 5.32 29.97
N PRO A 334 38.82 6.47 29.32
CA PRO A 334 37.50 7.11 29.36
C PRO A 334 36.42 6.10 28.94
N ARG A 335 35.37 5.93 29.75
CA ARG A 335 34.29 4.99 29.44
C ARG A 335 33.02 5.74 29.09
N PHE A 336 32.61 5.59 27.84
CA PHE A 336 31.24 5.86 27.46
C PHE A 336 30.37 4.69 27.89
N GLU A 337 29.27 5.02 28.55
CA GLU A 337 28.23 4.07 28.93
C GLU A 337 26.89 4.55 28.37
N THR A 338 25.94 3.62 28.25
CA THR A 338 24.58 3.93 27.82
C THR A 338 23.63 3.71 29.00
N ARG A 339 22.77 4.68 29.24
CA ARG A 339 21.68 4.58 30.21
C ARG A 339 20.35 4.54 29.46
N LYS A 340 19.55 3.51 29.70
CA LYS A 340 18.17 3.42 29.22
C LYS A 340 17.27 4.21 30.18
N LEU A 341 16.67 5.30 29.69
CA LEU A 341 15.70 6.11 30.41
C LEU A 341 14.31 5.67 29.97
N SER A 342 13.44 5.28 30.91
CA SER A 342 12.06 4.90 30.56
C SER A 342 11.35 6.05 29.87
N ASP A 343 10.80 5.76 28.69
CA ASP A 343 10.02 6.67 27.89
C ASP A 343 8.86 5.89 27.24
N PRO A 344 7.66 5.93 27.85
CA PRO A 344 6.48 5.23 27.33
C PRO A 344 6.08 5.67 25.92
N ASP A 345 6.48 6.87 25.50
CA ASP A 345 6.17 7.45 24.19
C ASP A 345 7.20 7.04 23.12
N HIS A 346 8.24 6.27 23.49
CA HIS A 346 9.20 5.69 22.56
C HIS A 346 8.81 4.25 22.21
N PRO A 347 8.98 3.77 20.96
CA PRO A 347 8.66 2.38 20.58
C PRO A 347 9.33 1.32 21.44
N GLU A 348 10.56 1.59 21.88
CA GLU A 348 11.33 0.70 22.76
C GLU A 348 10.92 0.79 24.23
N GLY A 349 9.99 1.69 24.60
CA GLY A 349 9.66 2.04 25.98
C GLY A 349 10.78 2.78 26.72
N HIS A 350 11.85 3.16 26.01
CA HIS A 350 13.00 3.87 26.56
C HIS A 350 13.74 4.72 25.52
N ARG A 351 14.43 5.76 25.99
CA ARG A 351 15.46 6.50 25.25
C ARG A 351 16.84 6.12 25.76
N VAL A 352 17.83 6.17 24.88
CA VAL A 352 19.23 5.93 25.26
C VAL A 352 19.93 7.27 25.49
N GLU A 353 20.45 7.45 26.70
CA GLU A 353 21.32 8.56 27.09
C GLU A 353 22.77 8.08 27.11
N LEU A 354 23.68 8.85 26.51
CA LEU A 354 25.12 8.58 26.54
C LEU A 354 25.73 9.29 27.75
N THR A 355 26.42 8.53 28.61
CA THR A 355 27.15 9.06 29.75
C THR A 355 28.65 8.87 29.55
N PHE A 356 29.46 9.75 30.15
CA PHE A 356 30.92 9.68 30.19
C PHE A 356 31.37 9.72 31.65
N ASP A 357 31.97 8.64 32.12
CA ASP A 357 32.32 8.42 33.53
C ASP A 357 31.13 8.69 34.48
N GLY A 358 29.93 8.24 34.10
CA GLY A 358 28.71 8.35 34.90
C GLY A 358 27.94 9.67 34.77
N GLU A 359 28.49 10.69 34.11
CA GLU A 359 27.84 11.98 33.89
C GLU A 359 27.23 12.08 32.49
N PRO A 360 26.00 12.61 32.32
CA PRO A 360 25.41 12.86 31.01
C PRO A 360 26.26 13.82 30.19
N VAL A 361 26.52 13.48 28.93
CA VAL A 361 27.28 14.34 28.01
C VAL A 361 26.32 14.98 27.01
N PRO A 362 26.46 16.28 26.68
CA PRO A 362 25.74 16.86 25.55
C PRO A 362 26.18 16.15 24.26
N VAL A 363 25.29 15.32 23.72
CA VAL A 363 25.56 14.55 22.50
C VAL A 363 25.31 15.45 21.30
N PRO A 364 26.26 15.62 20.36
CA PRO A 364 26.02 16.35 19.13
C PRO A 364 24.89 15.73 18.30
N ASP A 365 24.16 16.54 17.54
CA ASP A 365 23.04 16.08 16.70
C ASP A 365 23.38 14.86 15.83
N ILE A 366 24.62 14.79 15.34
CA ILE A 366 25.09 13.65 14.55
C ILE A 366 25.12 12.34 15.35
N ALA A 367 25.54 12.36 16.62
CA ALA A 367 25.53 11.17 17.45
C ALA A 367 24.11 10.82 17.92
N HIS A 368 23.23 11.80 18.17
CA HIS A 368 21.81 11.51 18.41
C HIS A 368 21.16 10.80 17.22
N ARG A 369 21.37 11.29 15.98
CA ARG A 369 20.84 10.64 14.77
C ARG A 369 21.39 9.22 14.58
N LEU A 370 22.69 9.02 14.78
CA LEU A 370 23.31 7.69 14.69
C LEU A 370 22.76 6.74 15.74
N THR A 371 22.62 7.19 17.00
CA THR A 371 21.98 6.43 18.07
C THR A 371 20.56 6.02 17.68
N THR A 372 19.72 6.95 17.21
CA THR A 372 18.35 6.62 16.79
C THR A 372 18.34 5.58 15.66
N SER A 373 19.21 5.73 14.66
CA SER A 373 19.29 4.79 13.52
C SER A 373 19.75 3.39 13.97
N ILE A 374 20.79 3.30 14.80
CA ILE A 374 21.33 2.04 15.32
C ILE A 374 20.29 1.33 16.19
N VAL A 375 19.62 2.06 17.10
CA VAL A 375 18.55 1.49 17.95
C VAL A 375 17.37 1.01 17.09
N GLN A 376 17.04 1.68 15.99
CA GLN A 376 15.98 1.18 15.10
C GLN A 376 16.35 -0.18 14.50
N ASP A 377 17.59 -0.38 14.08
CA ASP A 377 18.04 -1.64 13.48
C ASP A 377 18.32 -2.76 14.50
N LEU A 378 18.78 -2.43 15.71
CA LEU A 378 19.26 -3.42 16.69
C LEU A 378 18.39 -3.53 17.95
N GLY A 379 17.54 -2.54 18.24
CA GLY A 379 16.82 -2.39 19.52
C GLY A 379 17.69 -1.86 20.67
N GLU A 380 19.00 -1.77 20.49
CA GLU A 380 19.97 -1.28 21.48
C GLU A 380 21.23 -0.69 20.81
N ILE A 381 22.15 -0.13 21.62
CA ILE A 381 23.42 0.48 21.17
C ILE A 381 24.61 -0.37 21.56
#